data_AF-A0A521WF37-F1
#
_entry.id   AF-A0A521WF37-F1
#
_cell.length_a   1.000
_cell.length_b   1.000
_cell.length_c   1.000
_cell.angle_alpha   90.00
_cell.angle_beta   90.00
_cell.angle_gamma   90.00
#
_symmetry.space_group_name_H-M   'P 1'
#
loop_
_entity.id
_entity.type
_entity.pdbx_description
1 polymer ?
#
loop_
_entity_poly.entity_id
_entity_poly.type
_entity_poly.pdbx_seq_one_letter_code
_entity_poly.pdbx_strand_id
1 'polypeptide(L)'
;MKILIVTPYIPHPLAGHGGSEYVYGLVKYLSSNNKVTVILFLDSFEEGLVKDLKQFPVSFLFVRRMKGKQKGLLGNIQLIVLRLFQFFRSLLLWQPYYVSKYWDSEMARMIESETTRTQYDAVQIE
;
A
#
# COMPACT_ATOMS: atom_id res chain seq x y z
N MET A 1 -9.16 -18.56 -9.35
CA MET A 1 -10.01 -17.59 -8.60
C MET A 1 -9.55 -16.17 -8.88
N LYS A 2 -10.40 -15.17 -8.60
CA LYS A 2 -10.03 -13.76 -8.51
C LYS A 2 -9.71 -13.43 -7.07
N ILE A 3 -8.48 -13.03 -6.79
CA ILE A 3 -8.00 -12.74 -5.44
C ILE A 3 -7.61 -11.26 -5.36
N LEU A 4 -8.14 -10.56 -4.37
CA LEU A 4 -7.71 -9.21 -4.01
C LEU A 4 -6.76 -9.28 -2.82
N ILE A 5 -5.61 -8.64 -2.94
CA ILE A 5 -4.66 -8.46 -1.84
C ILE A 5 -4.57 -6.97 -1.56
N VAL A 6 -4.83 -6.55 -0.33
CA VAL A 6 -4.62 -5.18 0.15
C VAL A 6 -3.48 -5.22 1.15
N THR A 7 -2.38 -4.54 0.85
CA THR A 7 -1.16 -4.60 1.66
C THR A 7 -0.52 -3.22 1.76
N PRO A 8 0.12 -2.85 2.89
CA PRO A 8 0.86 -1.62 2.97
C PRO A 8 2.23 -1.68 2.29
N TYR A 9 2.59 -2.80 1.67
CA TYR A 9 3.94 -3.12 1.23
C TYR A 9 4.03 -3.37 -0.28
N ILE A 10 5.09 -2.86 -0.89
CA ILE A 10 5.45 -3.25 -2.25
C ILE A 10 5.97 -4.70 -2.25
N PRO A 11 5.45 -5.62 -3.07
CA PRO A 11 5.91 -7.00 -3.12
C PRO A 11 7.23 -7.07 -3.89
N HIS A 12 8.33 -6.70 -3.23
CA HIS A 12 9.64 -6.67 -3.86
C HIS A 12 10.75 -7.03 -2.86
N PRO A 13 11.65 -7.97 -3.19
CA PRO A 13 12.74 -8.38 -2.28
C PRO A 13 13.66 -7.24 -1.86
N LEU A 14 13.90 -6.29 -2.77
CA LEU A 14 14.77 -5.13 -2.52
C LEU A 14 14.11 -4.01 -1.70
N ALA A 15 12.85 -4.16 -1.28
CA ALA A 15 12.19 -3.16 -0.43
C ALA A 15 12.72 -3.15 1.02
N GLY A 16 13.46 -4.18 1.43
CA GLY A 16 14.25 -4.17 2.66
C GLY A 16 13.48 -4.42 3.95
N HIS A 17 12.25 -4.93 3.90
CA HIS A 17 11.50 -5.35 5.09
C HIS A 17 10.76 -6.67 4.88
N GLY A 18 10.63 -7.47 5.96
CA GLY A 18 10.08 -8.84 5.90
C GLY A 18 8.67 -8.93 5.33
N GLY A 19 7.82 -7.91 5.55
CA GLY A 19 6.48 -7.85 4.95
C GLY A 19 6.52 -7.84 3.41
N SER A 20 7.46 -7.13 2.80
CA SER A 20 7.58 -7.09 1.33
C SER A 20 8.00 -8.43 0.76
N GLU A 21 8.93 -9.13 1.41
CA GLU A 21 9.36 -10.47 0.99
C GLU A 21 8.22 -11.49 1.12
N TYR A 22 7.47 -11.43 2.21
CA TYR A 22 6.29 -12.27 2.42
C TYR A 22 5.24 -12.05 1.33
N VAL A 23 4.83 -10.80 1.11
CA VAL A 23 3.83 -10.46 0.08
C VAL A 23 4.35 -10.83 -1.31
N TYR A 24 5.64 -10.65 -1.59
CA TYR A 24 6.25 -11.06 -2.85
C TYR A 24 6.10 -12.56 -3.11
N GLY A 25 6.50 -13.39 -2.14
CA GLY A 25 6.34 -14.85 -2.22
C GLY A 25 4.89 -15.28 -2.38
N LEU A 26 3.99 -14.65 -1.63
CA LEU A 26 2.56 -14.89 -1.69
C LEU A 26 1.96 -14.54 -3.07
N VAL A 27 2.21 -13.32 -3.57
CA VAL A 27 1.72 -12.87 -4.88
C VAL A 27 2.25 -13.77 -5.99
N LYS A 28 3.54 -14.11 -5.96
CA LYS A 28 4.16 -15.03 -6.92
C LYS A 28 3.50 -16.41 -6.89
N TYR A 29 3.26 -16.96 -5.70
CA TYR A 29 2.60 -18.26 -5.56
C TYR A 29 1.15 -18.22 -6.06
N LEU A 30 0.35 -17.26 -5.60
CA LEU A 30 -1.07 -17.18 -5.93
C LEU A 30 -1.31 -16.87 -7.41
N SER A 31 -0.51 -16.01 -8.01
CA SER A 31 -0.64 -15.63 -9.43
C SER A 31 -0.36 -16.76 -10.42
N SER A 32 0.25 -17.87 -9.98
CA SER A 32 0.49 -19.04 -10.83
C SER A 32 -0.79 -19.68 -11.37
N ASN A 33 -1.88 -19.63 -10.60
CA ASN A 33 -3.15 -20.30 -10.91
C ASN A 33 -4.38 -19.39 -10.69
N ASN A 34 -4.17 -18.14 -10.30
CA ASN A 34 -5.24 -17.20 -9.97
C ASN A 34 -5.03 -15.84 -10.62
N LYS A 35 -6.13 -15.13 -10.86
CA LYS A 35 -6.09 -13.72 -11.24
C LYS A 35 -5.93 -12.91 -9.96
N VAL A 36 -4.76 -12.33 -9.76
CA VAL A 36 -4.44 -11.55 -8.56
C VAL A 36 -4.46 -10.07 -8.88
N THR A 37 -5.17 -9.32 -8.05
CA THR A 37 -5.10 -7.85 -7.99
C THR A 37 -4.49 -7.47 -6.65
N VAL A 38 -3.52 -6.57 -6.65
CA VAL A 38 -2.87 -6.07 -5.44
C VAL A 38 -3.06 -4.56 -5.35
N ILE A 39 -3.64 -4.10 -4.25
CA ILE A 39 -3.71 -2.68 -3.90
C ILE A 39 -2.65 -2.42 -2.83
N LEU A 40 -1.77 -1.46 -3.07
CA LEU A 40 -0.66 -1.18 -2.16
C LEU A 40 -0.26 0.29 -2.06
N PHE A 41 0.37 0.65 -0.94
CA PHE A 41 1.03 1.94 -0.81
C PHE A 41 2.38 1.95 -1.51
N LEU A 42 2.68 3.03 -2.21
CA LEU A 42 3.94 3.24 -2.92
C LEU A 42 4.58 4.55 -2.49
N ASP A 43 5.82 4.49 -2.03
CA ASP A 43 6.62 5.68 -1.76
C ASP A 43 7.59 6.05 -2.91
N SER A 44 8.17 7.25 -2.83
CA SER A 44 9.05 7.79 -3.87
C SER A 44 10.38 7.03 -4.06
N PHE A 45 10.81 6.24 -3.08
CA PHE A 45 11.96 5.37 -3.21
C PHE A 45 11.58 4.07 -3.91
N GLU A 46 10.41 3.53 -3.58
CA GLU A 46 9.84 2.31 -4.13
C GLU A 46 9.38 2.45 -5.60
N GLU A 47 9.13 3.67 -6.09
CA GLU A 47 8.77 3.92 -7.51
C GLU A 47 9.75 3.29 -8.51
N GLY A 48 11.04 3.21 -8.15
CA GLY A 48 12.07 2.58 -8.98
C GLY A 48 11.86 1.07 -9.19
N LEU A 49 11.21 0.41 -8.23
CA LEU A 49 10.99 -1.04 -8.20
C LEU A 49 9.72 -1.46 -8.97
N VAL A 50 8.82 -0.51 -9.30
CA VAL A 50 7.55 -0.79 -9.99
C VAL A 50 7.77 -1.44 -11.36
N LYS A 51 8.88 -1.13 -12.03
CA LYS A 51 9.22 -1.71 -13.33
C LYS A 51 9.35 -3.23 -13.25
N ASP A 52 9.90 -3.74 -12.16
CA ASP A 52 10.13 -5.17 -11.94
C ASP A 52 8.80 -5.89 -11.68
N LEU A 53 7.85 -5.20 -11.03
CA LEU A 53 6.51 -5.73 -10.78
C LEU A 53 5.68 -5.92 -12.06
N LYS A 54 5.92 -5.13 -13.10
CA LYS A 54 5.20 -5.25 -14.39
C LYS A 54 5.49 -6.56 -15.12
N GLN A 55 6.49 -7.33 -14.69
CA GLN A 55 6.81 -8.63 -15.24
C GLN A 55 5.89 -9.74 -14.72
N PHE A 56 5.15 -9.49 -13.63
CA PHE A 56 4.19 -10.44 -13.08
C PHE A 56 2.85 -10.36 -13.81
N PRO A 57 2.14 -11.49 -14.02
CA PRO A 57 0.77 -11.49 -14.54
C PRO A 57 -0.23 -11.06 -13.46
N VAL A 58 0.01 -9.92 -12.82
CA VAL A 58 -0.71 -9.40 -11.65
C VAL A 58 -1.12 -7.95 -11.91
N SER A 59 -2.35 -7.60 -11.53
CA SER A 59 -2.81 -6.21 -11.59
C SER A 59 -2.37 -5.47 -10.33
N PHE A 60 -1.53 -4.46 -10.47
CA PHE A 60 -1.11 -3.62 -9.34
C PHE A 60 -1.79 -2.27 -9.40
N LEU A 61 -2.45 -1.91 -8.29
CA LEU A 61 -3.05 -0.60 -8.06
C LEU A 61 -2.27 0.10 -6.94
N PHE A 62 -1.72 1.27 -7.25
CA PHE A 62 -0.79 1.97 -6.37
C PHE A 62 -1.43 3.21 -5.76
N VAL A 63 -1.32 3.36 -4.44
CA VAL A 63 -1.69 4.56 -3.70
C VAL A 63 -0.41 5.24 -3.25
N ARG A 64 -0.15 6.46 -3.73
CA ARG A 64 1.06 7.18 -3.36
C ARG A 64 1.02 7.61 -1.91
N ARG A 65 2.07 7.34 -1.16
CA ARG A 65 2.13 7.70 0.25
C ARG A 65 3.52 8.12 0.69
N MET A 66 3.59 9.16 1.51
CA MET A 66 4.83 9.58 2.15
C MET A 66 5.14 8.71 3.38
N LYS A 67 6.26 7.99 3.32
CA LYS A 67 6.77 7.11 4.37
C LYS A 67 8.24 7.39 4.66
N GLY A 68 8.61 7.39 5.94
CA GLY A 68 10.02 7.48 6.36
C GLY A 68 10.73 8.76 5.92
N LYS A 69 12.06 8.69 5.84
CA LYS A 69 12.92 9.81 5.43
C LYS A 69 12.64 10.20 3.98
N GLN A 70 12.25 11.44 3.76
CA GLN A 70 12.02 11.95 2.41
C GLN A 70 13.32 12.44 1.77
N LYS A 71 13.35 12.50 0.44
CA LYS A 71 14.44 13.14 -0.31
C LYS A 71 14.40 14.65 -0.06
N GLY A 72 15.40 15.16 0.65
CA GLY A 72 15.59 16.59 0.90
C GLY A 72 14.83 17.15 2.10
N LEU A 73 15.15 18.39 2.45
CA LEU A 73 14.68 19.07 3.66
C LEU A 73 13.18 19.41 3.57
N LEU A 74 12.71 19.84 2.40
CA LEU A 74 11.29 20.17 2.16
C LEU A 74 10.37 18.97 2.38
N GLY A 75 10.73 17.79 1.86
CA GLY A 75 9.93 16.57 2.04
C GLY A 75 9.83 16.17 3.52
N ASN A 76 10.90 16.35 4.30
CA ASN A 76 10.87 16.05 5.73
C ASN A 76 9.96 17.03 6.50
N ILE A 77 9.99 18.31 6.15
CA ILE A 77 9.07 19.31 6.74
C ILE A 77 7.62 18.96 6.41
N GLN A 78 7.32 18.65 5.14
CA GLN A 78 5.98 18.22 4.72
C GLN A 78 5.51 16.99 5.52
N LEU A 79 6.40 16.02 5.73
CA LEU A 79 6.08 14.84 6.52
C LEU A 79 5.78 15.21 7.99
N ILE A 80 6.54 16.10 8.61
CA ILE A 80 6.29 16.58 9.98
C ILE A 80 4.91 17.25 10.06
N VAL A 81 4.60 18.16 9.14
CA VAL A 81 3.30 18.84 9.08
C VAL A 81 2.17 17.82 8.94
N LEU A 82 2.33 16.82 8.05
CA LEU A 82 1.36 15.73 7.90
C LEU A 82 1.19 14.93 9.20
N ARG A 83 2.29 14.60 9.90
CA ARG A 83 2.22 13.86 11.19
C ARG A 83 1.53 14.66 12.29
N LEU A 84 1.77 15.97 12.35
CA LEU A 84 1.10 16.86 13.29
C LEU A 84 -0.40 16.91 13.02
N PHE A 85 -0.81 17.08 11.76
CA PHE A 85 -2.21 17.04 11.37
C PHE A 85 -2.87 15.70 11.75
N GLN A 86 -2.21 14.57 11.47
CA GLN A 86 -2.69 13.25 11.85
C GLN A 86 -2.82 13.09 13.37
N PHE A 87 -1.89 13.68 14.14
CA PHE A 87 -1.94 13.69 15.60
C PHE A 87 -3.12 14.50 16.12
N PHE A 88 -3.32 15.74 15.66
CA PHE A 88 -4.47 16.55 16.04
C PHE A 88 -5.80 15.89 15.66
N ARG A 89 -5.87 15.29 14.46
CA ARG A 89 -7.02 14.49 14.04
C ARG A 89 -7.27 13.30 14.98
N SER A 90 -6.21 12.64 15.46
CA SER A 90 -6.36 11.51 16.39
C SER A 90 -6.97 11.92 17.72
N LEU A 91 -6.59 13.10 18.23
CA LEU A 91 -7.17 13.68 19.44
C LEU A 91 -8.64 14.08 19.22
N LEU A 92 -8.93 14.76 18.11
CA LEU A 92 -10.29 15.23 17.80
C LEU A 92 -11.29 14.08 17.62
N LEU A 93 -10.85 12.99 16.97
CA LEU A 93 -11.69 11.82 16.69
C LEU A 93 -11.64 10.75 17.80
N TRP A 94 -10.90 11.01 18.89
CA TRP A 94 -10.71 10.07 19.99
C TRP A 94 -10.26 8.66 19.53
N GLN A 95 -9.32 8.61 18.59
CA GLN A 95 -8.80 7.35 18.03
C GLN A 95 -7.30 7.20 18.28
N PRO A 96 -6.77 5.97 18.38
CA PRO A 96 -5.33 5.76 18.50
C PRO A 96 -4.57 6.48 17.39
N TYR A 97 -3.46 7.12 17.73
CA TYR A 97 -2.64 7.87 16.76
C TYR A 97 -2.29 7.02 15.53
N TYR A 98 -1.99 5.74 15.72
CA TYR A 98 -1.68 4.84 14.61
C TYR A 98 -2.85 4.68 13.62
N VAL A 99 -4.09 4.63 14.08
CA VAL A 99 -5.26 4.59 13.18
C VAL A 99 -5.29 5.86 12.32
N SER A 100 -5.13 7.04 12.93
CA SER A 100 -5.09 8.33 12.21
C SER A 100 -3.87 8.46 11.29
N LYS A 101 -2.72 7.93 11.71
CA LYS A 101 -1.45 7.96 10.98
C LYS A 101 -1.51 7.11 9.71
N TYR A 102 -2.22 5.98 9.78
CA TYR A 102 -2.35 5.00 8.70
C TYR A 102 -3.59 5.13 7.83
N TRP A 103 -4.60 5.88 8.29
CA TRP A 103 -5.75 6.26 7.50
C TRP A 103 -5.35 7.00 6.22
N ASP A 104 -5.91 6.56 5.10
CA ASP A 104 -5.73 7.17 3.78
C ASP A 104 -7.03 7.07 2.96
N SER A 105 -7.56 8.22 2.55
CA SER A 105 -8.83 8.28 1.80
C SER A 105 -8.69 7.84 0.34
N GLU A 106 -7.50 7.88 -0.24
CA GLU A 106 -7.26 7.39 -1.60
C GLU A 106 -7.25 5.86 -1.60
N MET A 107 -6.60 5.24 -0.61
CA MET A 107 -6.67 3.79 -0.40
C MET A 107 -8.11 3.31 -0.21
N ALA A 108 -8.88 3.97 0.65
CA ALA A 108 -10.29 3.63 0.86
C ALA A 108 -11.11 3.69 -0.43
N ARG A 109 -10.99 4.78 -1.19
CA ARG A 109 -11.67 4.94 -2.49
C ARG A 109 -11.21 3.92 -3.54
N MET A 110 -9.93 3.56 -3.54
CA MET A 110 -9.40 2.57 -4.47
C MET A 110 -9.96 1.17 -4.19
N ILE A 111 -10.02 0.78 -2.91
CA ILE A 111 -10.63 -0.49 -2.49
C ILE A 111 -12.12 -0.50 -2.87
N GLU A 112 -12.85 0.57 -2.55
CA GLU A 112 -14.28 0.69 -2.87
C GLU A 112 -14.55 0.61 -4.38
N SER A 113 -13.81 1.36 -5.19
CA SER A 113 -13.89 1.34 -6.65
C SER A 113 -13.63 -0.06 -7.21
N GLU A 114 -12.56 -0.72 -6.73
CA GLU A 114 -12.15 -2.02 -7.25
C GLU A 114 -13.13 -3.14 -6.86
N THR A 115 -13.62 -3.13 -5.62
CA THR A 115 -14.60 -4.11 -5.12
C THR A 115 -16.01 -3.89 -5.70
N THR A 116 -16.33 -2.66 -6.11
CA THR A 116 -17.58 -2.38 -6.86
C THR A 116 -17.50 -2.89 -8.30
N ARG A 117 -16.33 -2.81 -8.94
CA ARG A 117 -16.12 -3.23 -10.33
C ARG A 117 -15.95 -4.74 -10.49
N THR A 118 -15.32 -5.39 -9.52
CA THR A 118 -14.93 -6.79 -9.61
C THR A 118 -15.42 -7.53 -8.37
N GLN A 119 -16.23 -8.57 -8.58
CA GLN A 119 -16.50 -9.55 -7.54
C GLN A 119 -15.28 -10.46 -7.37
N TYR A 120 -14.69 -10.44 -6.19
CA TYR A 120 -13.55 -11.28 -5.81
C TYR A 120 -14.02 -12.53 -5.07
N ASP A 121 -13.33 -13.65 -5.29
CA ASP A 121 -13.61 -14.92 -4.61
C ASP A 121 -12.97 -14.94 -3.21
N ALA A 122 -11.86 -14.22 -3.04
CA ALA A 122 -11.15 -14.09 -1.78
C ALA A 122 -10.49 -12.71 -1.66
N VAL A 123 -10.43 -12.20 -0.43
CA VAL A 123 -9.75 -10.95 -0.09
C VAL A 123 -8.79 -11.21 1.07
N GLN A 124 -7.53 -10.82 0.88
CA GLN A 124 -6.53 -10.80 1.94
C GLN A 124 -6.20 -9.34 2.28
N ILE A 125 -6.14 -9.03 3.57
CA ILE A 125 -5.80 -7.71 4.10
C ILE A 125 -4.64 -7.88 5.09
N GLU A 126 -3.62 -7.04 4.94
CA GLU A 126 -2.46 -6.91 5.84
C GLU A 126 -2.43 -5.56 6.55
#